data_AF-A0A822XCL6-F1
#
_entry.id   AF-A0A822XCL6-F1
#
_cell.length_a   1.000
_cell.length_b   1.000
_cell.length_c   1.000
_cell.angle_alpha   90.00
_cell.angle_beta   90.00
_cell.angle_gamma   90.00
#
_symmetry.space_group_name_H-M   'P 1'
#
loop_
_entity.id
_entity.type
_entity.pdbx_description
1 polymer ?
#
loop_
_entity_poly.entity_id
_entity_poly.type
_entity_poly.pdbx_seq_one_letter_code
_entity_poly.pdbx_strand_id
1 'polypeptide(L)'
;MRHGTQASYLPLTKDVLGIVATLGKVDNDNLSRPYAGDFVADDPQRKLALLKPRLPNGDVPPGFIGFAVNMITVDSMNLSCLTASGHGLRETLFYSLFSRLQVYRTRADMLLATPCISDGAISLDGGMIRSTGIFSLGER
;
A
#
# COMPACT_ATOMS: atom_id res chain seq x y z
N MET A 1 27.91 -39.55 -29.23
CA MET A 1 28.12 -38.62 -28.11
C MET A 1 27.00 -37.59 -28.17
N ARG A 2 26.04 -37.65 -27.25
CA ARG A 2 24.83 -36.81 -27.28
C ARG A 2 25.04 -35.60 -26.37
N HIS A 3 24.80 -34.42 -26.94
CA HIS A 3 24.73 -33.12 -26.28
C HIS A 3 23.62 -33.16 -25.21
N GLY A 4 23.96 -32.83 -23.96
CA GLY A 4 23.01 -32.66 -22.87
C GLY A 4 22.71 -31.17 -22.66
N THR A 5 21.45 -30.79 -22.82
CA THR A 5 20.94 -29.43 -22.69
C THR A 5 20.43 -29.19 -21.25
N GLN A 6 20.93 -28.11 -20.65
CA GLN A 6 20.26 -27.17 -19.73
C GLN A 6 19.57 -27.67 -18.43
N ALA A 7 19.98 -27.08 -17.31
CA ALA A 7 19.07 -26.41 -16.37
C ALA A 7 19.91 -25.49 -15.46
N SER A 8 19.97 -24.20 -15.80
CA SER A 8 20.44 -23.19 -14.87
C SER A 8 19.45 -23.09 -13.72
N TYR A 9 19.89 -23.41 -12.50
CA TYR A 9 19.16 -23.18 -11.25
C TYR A 9 18.85 -21.69 -11.10
N LEU A 10 17.66 -21.26 -11.55
CA LEU A 10 17.09 -19.98 -11.16
C LEU A 10 16.52 -20.17 -9.73
N PRO A 11 16.75 -19.23 -8.80
CA PRO A 11 16.25 -19.37 -7.45
C PRO A 11 14.72 -19.30 -7.46
N LEU A 12 14.10 -20.39 -7.03
CA LEU A 12 12.65 -20.67 -6.91
C LEU A 12 11.83 -19.57 -6.19
N THR A 13 12.50 -18.63 -5.52
CA THR A 13 11.89 -17.50 -4.80
C THR A 13 11.39 -16.37 -5.71
N LYS A 14 11.94 -16.23 -6.92
CA LYS A 14 11.46 -15.24 -7.90
C LYS A 14 10.04 -15.54 -8.37
N ASP A 15 9.69 -16.83 -8.46
CA ASP A 15 8.38 -17.26 -8.93
C ASP A 15 7.31 -17.04 -7.85
N VAL A 16 7.57 -17.40 -6.58
CA VAL A 16 6.57 -17.24 -5.51
C VAL A 16 6.25 -15.77 -5.22
N LEU A 17 7.25 -14.88 -5.20
CA LEU A 17 7.02 -13.47 -4.89
C LEU A 17 6.27 -12.75 -6.02
N GLY A 18 6.62 -13.04 -7.27
CA GLY A 18 5.88 -12.56 -8.45
C GLY A 18 4.46 -13.12 -8.48
N ILE A 19 4.29 -14.40 -8.14
CA ILE A 19 3.00 -15.07 -8.00
C ILE A 19 2.15 -14.44 -6.88
N VAL A 20 2.67 -14.14 -5.68
CA VAL A 20 1.90 -13.46 -4.62
C VAL A 20 1.48 -12.04 -5.03
N ALA A 21 2.36 -11.30 -5.70
CA ALA A 21 2.03 -10.00 -6.28
C ALA A 21 0.97 -10.09 -7.39
N THR A 22 0.88 -11.23 -8.08
CA THR A 22 -0.14 -11.48 -9.13
C THR A 22 -1.37 -12.25 -8.65
N LEU A 23 -1.33 -12.97 -7.52
CA LEU A 23 -2.42 -13.75 -6.91
C LEU A 23 -3.37 -12.89 -6.06
N GLY A 24 -3.06 -11.61 -5.86
CA GLY A 24 -4.09 -10.61 -5.53
C GLY A 24 -5.20 -10.53 -6.58
N LYS A 25 -5.05 -11.21 -7.71
CA LYS A 25 -6.08 -11.45 -8.73
C LYS A 25 -7.05 -12.57 -8.26
N VAL A 26 -7.84 -12.26 -7.24
CA VAL A 26 -9.11 -12.95 -6.98
C VAL A 26 -10.14 -12.32 -7.92
N ASP A 27 -10.98 -13.13 -8.57
CA ASP A 27 -11.93 -12.82 -9.65
C ASP A 27 -12.97 -11.72 -9.32
N ASN A 28 -12.50 -10.50 -9.10
CA ASN A 28 -13.30 -9.31 -8.98
C ASN A 28 -12.52 -8.22 -9.71
N ASP A 29 -13.05 -7.73 -10.83
CA ASP A 29 -12.41 -6.81 -11.78
C ASP A 29 -11.94 -5.47 -11.14
N ASN A 30 -12.22 -5.27 -9.85
CA ASN A 30 -11.83 -4.12 -9.04
C ASN A 30 -10.52 -4.27 -8.23
N LEU A 31 -9.91 -5.48 -8.11
CA LEU A 31 -8.77 -5.70 -7.19
C LEU A 31 -7.37 -5.61 -7.85
N SER A 32 -7.28 -5.60 -9.18
CA SER A 32 -6.02 -5.91 -9.89
C SER A 32 -5.33 -4.76 -10.61
N ARG A 33 -5.86 -3.53 -10.53
CA ARG A 33 -5.23 -2.39 -11.21
C ARG A 33 -4.15 -1.77 -10.31
N PRO A 34 -2.89 -1.71 -10.76
CA PRO A 34 -1.85 -0.98 -10.05
C PRO A 34 -2.27 0.48 -9.81
N TYR A 35 -1.71 1.10 -8.77
CA TYR A 35 -1.84 2.53 -8.56
C TYR A 35 -1.42 3.29 -9.82
N ALA A 36 -2.37 4.04 -10.38
CA ALA A 36 -2.20 4.72 -11.66
C ALA A 36 -1.74 6.18 -11.53
N GLY A 37 -1.48 6.66 -10.31
CA GLY A 37 -1.00 8.02 -10.08
C GLY A 37 0.52 8.10 -10.00
N ASP A 38 1.01 9.29 -9.72
CA ASP A 38 2.44 9.59 -9.72
C ASP A 38 3.17 9.08 -8.47
N PHE A 39 4.49 8.99 -8.58
CA PHE A 39 5.38 8.74 -7.46
C PHE A 39 5.97 10.05 -6.94
N VAL A 40 6.40 10.06 -5.67
CA VAL A 40 7.17 11.17 -5.12
C VAL A 40 8.50 11.24 -5.88
N ALA A 41 8.78 12.41 -6.47
CA ALA A 41 10.00 12.64 -7.23
C ALA A 41 11.24 12.42 -6.35
N ASP A 42 12.26 11.77 -6.92
CA ASP A 42 13.56 11.50 -6.29
C ASP A 42 13.50 10.76 -4.94
N ASP A 43 12.38 10.08 -4.62
CA ASP A 43 12.27 9.27 -3.42
C ASP A 43 12.84 7.87 -3.66
N PRO A 44 13.91 7.47 -2.95
CA PRO A 44 14.59 6.19 -3.17
C PRO A 44 13.73 4.97 -2.79
N GLN A 45 12.59 5.18 -2.13
CA GLN A 45 11.63 4.15 -1.78
C GLN A 45 10.43 4.12 -2.75
N ARG A 46 10.46 4.91 -3.84
CA ARG A 46 9.37 5.09 -4.81
C ARG A 46 8.02 5.22 -4.10
N LYS A 47 7.91 6.12 -3.13
CA LYS A 47 6.63 6.37 -2.45
C LYS A 47 5.57 6.89 -3.42
N LEU A 48 4.31 6.54 -3.18
CA LEU A 48 3.18 6.99 -3.98
C LEU A 48 2.87 8.47 -3.65
N ALA A 49 2.64 9.30 -4.67
CA ALA A 49 2.26 10.71 -4.51
C ALA A 49 0.76 10.84 -4.20
N LEU A 50 0.34 10.33 -3.04
CA LEU A 50 -1.04 10.39 -2.58
C LEU A 50 -1.38 11.79 -2.06
N LEU A 51 -2.53 12.32 -2.49
CA LEU A 51 -3.05 13.60 -2.00
C LEU A 51 -3.33 13.51 -0.50
N LYS A 52 -2.70 14.40 0.29
CA LYS A 52 -2.92 14.48 1.73
C LYS A 52 -4.38 14.86 2.03
N PRO A 53 -4.99 14.30 3.10
CA PRO A 53 -6.34 14.67 3.50
C PRO A 53 -6.41 16.15 3.87
N ARG A 54 -7.57 16.76 3.64
CA ARG A 54 -7.85 18.17 3.92
C ARG A 54 -9.18 18.31 4.63
N LEU A 55 -9.19 19.07 5.72
CA LEU A 55 -10.40 19.49 6.41
C LEU A 55 -11.17 20.53 5.56
N PRO A 56 -12.44 20.85 5.87
CA PRO A 56 -13.21 21.85 5.13
C PRO A 56 -12.56 23.24 5.05
N ASN A 57 -11.69 23.57 6.01
CA ASN A 57 -10.92 24.82 6.02
C ASN A 57 -9.64 24.77 5.14
N GLY A 58 -9.31 23.62 4.54
CA GLY A 58 -8.12 23.41 3.71
C GLY A 58 -6.87 22.97 4.48
N ASP A 59 -6.93 22.85 5.80
CA ASP A 59 -5.79 22.39 6.60
C ASP A 59 -5.64 20.87 6.52
N VAL A 60 -4.41 20.40 6.72
CA VAL A 60 -4.17 18.97 6.95
C VAL A 60 -4.73 18.64 8.34
N PRO A 61 -5.51 17.56 8.51
CA PRO A 61 -6.01 17.16 9.82
C PRO A 61 -4.87 17.02 10.84
N PRO A 62 -5.07 17.49 12.08
CA PRO A 62 -4.08 17.33 13.13
C PRO A 62 -3.76 15.84 13.33
N GLY A 63 -2.52 15.56 13.72
CA GLY A 63 -2.06 14.19 13.99
C GLY A 63 -1.90 13.29 12.77
N PHE A 64 -2.21 13.73 11.54
CA PHE A 64 -1.93 12.95 10.33
C PHE A 64 -0.42 12.71 10.16
N ILE A 65 -0.02 11.44 10.10
CA ILE A 65 1.38 11.03 9.96
C ILE A 65 1.70 10.71 8.50
N GLY A 66 0.79 10.03 7.81
CA GLY A 66 0.99 9.60 6.43
C GLY A 66 0.04 8.48 6.03
N PHE A 67 0.28 7.93 4.84
CA PHE A 67 -0.43 6.76 4.33
C PHE A 67 0.34 5.49 4.67
N ALA A 68 -0.36 4.46 5.14
CA ALA A 68 0.26 3.18 5.56
C ALA A 68 1.10 2.55 4.43
N VAL A 69 0.61 2.59 3.19
CA VAL A 69 1.33 2.07 2.01
C VAL A 69 2.71 2.71 1.82
N ASN A 70 2.92 3.97 2.23
CA ASN A 70 4.19 4.69 2.12
C ASN A 70 5.08 4.55 3.37
N MET A 71 4.59 3.90 4.43
CA MET A 71 5.36 3.61 5.65
C MET A 71 6.10 2.28 5.56
N ILE A 72 5.75 1.43 4.59
CA ILE A 72 6.40 0.14 4.37
C ILE A 72 7.73 0.37 3.65
N THR A 73 8.83 -0.04 4.26
CA THR A 73 10.11 -0.14 3.57
C THR A 73 10.08 -1.35 2.63
N VAL A 74 10.40 -1.13 1.37
CA VAL A 74 10.42 -2.18 0.35
C VAL A 74 11.87 -2.37 -0.11
N ASP A 75 12.28 -3.63 -0.18
CA ASP A 75 13.58 -4.02 -0.73
C ASP A 75 13.75 -3.45 -2.15
N SER A 76 14.93 -2.91 -2.46
CA SER A 76 15.19 -2.24 -3.74
C SER A 76 14.93 -3.13 -4.95
N MET A 77 15.12 -4.45 -4.81
CA MET A 77 14.83 -5.42 -5.87
C MET A 77 13.34 -5.55 -6.19
N ASN A 78 12.47 -5.15 -5.24
CA ASN A 78 11.02 -5.22 -5.36
C ASN A 78 10.38 -3.86 -5.59
N LEU A 79 11.19 -2.80 -5.69
CA LEU A 79 10.71 -1.45 -5.92
C LEU A 79 10.19 -1.25 -7.34
N SER A 80 10.67 -1.97 -8.35
CA SER A 80 10.23 -1.82 -9.75
C SER A 80 10.53 -3.08 -10.56
N CYS A 81 9.91 -3.23 -11.73
CA CYS A 81 10.16 -4.37 -12.65
C CYS A 81 9.92 -5.76 -12.04
N LEU A 82 9.06 -5.86 -11.02
CA LEU A 82 8.66 -7.13 -10.43
C LEU A 82 7.61 -7.84 -11.30
N THR A 83 6.69 -7.07 -11.89
CA THR A 83 5.69 -7.61 -12.84
C THR A 83 6.19 -7.51 -14.29
N ALA A 84 5.59 -8.29 -15.19
CA ALA A 84 5.84 -8.20 -16.63
C ALA A 84 5.55 -6.79 -17.21
N SER A 85 4.70 -6.02 -16.55
CA SER A 85 4.37 -4.63 -16.90
C SER A 85 5.29 -3.58 -16.24
N GLY A 86 6.34 -3.99 -15.53
CA GLY A 86 7.33 -3.08 -14.97
C GLY A 86 7.02 -2.57 -13.56
N HIS A 87 5.93 -3.02 -12.93
CA HIS A 87 5.50 -2.51 -11.62
C HIS A 87 6.23 -3.20 -10.46
N GLY A 88 6.45 -2.46 -9.36
CA GLY A 88 6.92 -2.97 -8.08
C GLY A 88 5.80 -3.36 -7.11
N LEU A 89 6.17 -3.81 -5.91
CA LEU A 89 5.22 -4.25 -4.88
C LEU A 89 4.37 -3.10 -4.29
N ARG A 90 4.90 -1.87 -4.26
CA ARG A 90 4.23 -0.75 -3.59
C ARG A 90 2.97 -0.34 -4.33
N GLU A 91 3.06 -0.14 -5.63
CA GLU A 91 1.96 0.27 -6.49
C GLU A 91 1.02 -0.90 -6.85
N THR A 92 1.40 -2.14 -6.56
CA THR A 92 0.56 -3.33 -6.77
C THR A 92 0.04 -3.85 -5.44
N LEU A 93 0.72 -4.85 -4.87
CA LEU A 93 0.29 -5.59 -3.68
C LEU A 93 -0.03 -4.68 -2.50
N PHE A 94 0.87 -3.78 -2.12
CA PHE A 94 0.66 -2.95 -0.93
C PHE A 94 -0.42 -1.90 -1.15
N TYR A 95 -0.57 -1.38 -2.36
CA TYR A 95 -1.68 -0.48 -2.67
C TYR A 95 -3.02 -1.21 -2.69
N SER A 96 -3.11 -2.45 -3.19
CA SER A 96 -4.34 -3.24 -3.10
C SER A 96 -4.72 -3.58 -1.66
N LEU A 97 -3.74 -3.78 -0.76
CA LEU A 97 -3.99 -4.11 0.65
C LEU A 97 -4.34 -2.88 1.50
N PHE A 98 -3.58 -1.80 1.37
CA PHE A 98 -3.69 -0.64 2.24
C PHE A 98 -4.40 0.54 1.59
N SER A 99 -4.55 0.57 0.26
CA SER A 99 -5.13 1.67 -0.51
C SER A 99 -4.64 3.04 0.03
N ARG A 100 -5.56 3.95 0.40
CA ARG A 100 -5.28 5.24 1.04
C ARG A 100 -5.48 5.20 2.56
N LEU A 101 -5.25 4.06 3.22
CA LEU A 101 -5.33 3.93 4.68
C LEU A 101 -4.44 4.98 5.36
N GLN A 102 -5.07 5.85 6.15
CA GLN A 102 -4.42 6.96 6.82
C GLN A 102 -3.92 6.55 8.20
N VAL A 103 -2.77 7.07 8.62
CA VAL A 103 -2.20 6.80 9.95
C VAL A 103 -2.14 8.09 10.76
N TYR A 104 -2.66 8.05 11.97
CA TYR A 104 -2.77 9.16 12.91
C TYR A 104 -1.99 8.92 14.18
N ARG A 105 -1.58 10.00 14.86
CA ARG A 105 -0.87 9.94 16.13
C ARG A 105 -1.75 9.40 17.26
N THR A 106 -2.96 9.95 17.40
CA THR A 106 -3.90 9.58 18.47
C THR A 106 -5.27 9.25 17.91
N ARG A 107 -6.09 8.54 18.69
CA ARG A 107 -7.48 8.24 18.35
C ARG A 107 -8.31 9.52 18.26
N ALA A 108 -8.03 10.51 19.11
CA ALA A 108 -8.72 11.81 19.10
C ALA A 108 -8.46 12.57 17.79
N ASP A 109 -7.21 12.67 17.35
CA ASP A 109 -6.83 13.27 16.07
C ASP A 109 -7.53 12.58 14.89
N MET A 110 -7.54 11.24 14.91
CA MET A 110 -8.18 10.42 13.89
C MET A 110 -9.69 10.69 13.81
N LEU A 111 -10.38 10.85 14.95
CA LEU A 111 -11.81 11.16 14.99
C LEU A 111 -12.14 12.56 14.45
N LEU A 112 -11.27 13.55 14.67
CA LEU A 112 -11.42 14.88 14.08
C LEU A 112 -11.28 14.83 12.55
N ALA A 113 -10.50 13.89 12.03
CA ALA A 113 -10.28 13.70 10.61
C ALA A 113 -11.35 12.86 9.89
N THR A 114 -12.35 12.33 10.61
CA THR A 114 -13.40 11.45 10.04
C THR A 114 -14.02 11.98 8.73
N PRO A 115 -14.31 13.29 8.56
CA PRO A 115 -14.90 13.80 7.32
C PRO A 115 -14.05 13.63 6.05
N CYS A 116 -12.74 13.40 6.20
CA CYS A 116 -11.80 13.26 5.08
C CYS A 116 -11.13 11.88 5.00
N ILE A 117 -11.64 10.89 5.74
CA ILE A 117 -11.18 9.49 5.69
C ILE A 117 -12.08 8.71 4.71
N SER A 118 -11.50 8.17 3.64
CA SER A 118 -12.23 7.38 2.63
C SER A 118 -12.01 5.86 2.77
N ASP A 119 -10.75 5.46 2.94
CA ASP A 119 -10.33 4.05 2.85
C ASP A 119 -10.08 3.42 4.23
N GLY A 120 -10.37 4.19 5.28
CA GLY A 120 -10.10 3.85 6.67
C GLY A 120 -8.91 4.61 7.26
N ALA A 121 -8.76 4.47 8.57
CA ALA A 121 -7.66 5.05 9.32
C ALA A 121 -7.28 4.20 10.52
N ILE A 122 -6.04 4.31 10.96
CA ILE A 122 -5.54 3.76 12.22
C ILE A 122 -4.84 4.85 13.03
N SER A 123 -4.82 4.70 14.35
CA SER A 123 -4.02 5.54 15.23
C SER A 123 -2.99 4.73 16.01
N LEU A 124 -1.84 5.36 16.34
CA LEU A 124 -0.73 4.68 17.03
C LEU A 124 -1.09 4.23 18.46
N ASP A 125 -2.13 4.81 19.05
CA ASP A 125 -2.70 4.43 20.35
C ASP A 125 -3.79 3.35 20.25
N GLY A 126 -3.97 2.71 19.08
CA GLY A 126 -4.80 1.52 18.91
C GLY A 126 -6.21 1.76 18.33
N GLY A 127 -6.47 2.96 17.79
CA GLY A 127 -7.71 3.25 17.09
C GLY A 127 -7.76 2.70 15.68
N MET A 128 -8.97 2.32 15.23
CA MET A 128 -9.23 1.89 13.86
C MET A 128 -10.60 2.37 13.37
N ILE A 129 -10.63 2.91 12.16
CA ILE A 129 -11.82 3.27 11.38
C ILE A 129 -11.76 2.48 10.08
N ARG A 130 -12.83 1.73 9.76
CA ARG A 130 -12.95 1.00 8.49
C ARG A 130 -13.70 1.83 7.46
N SER A 131 -13.39 1.64 6.17
CA SER A 131 -14.01 2.36 5.03
C SER A 131 -15.55 2.35 5.00
N THR A 132 -16.19 1.36 5.62
CA THR A 132 -17.66 1.30 5.77
C THR A 132 -18.22 2.15 6.92
N GLY A 133 -17.42 3.01 7.54
CA GLY A 133 -17.83 3.81 8.71
C GLY A 133 -18.04 2.96 9.97
N ILE A 134 -17.65 1.69 9.97
CA ILE A 134 -17.74 0.81 11.15
C ILE A 134 -16.51 1.07 12.01
N PHE A 135 -16.74 1.62 13.20
CA PHE A 135 -15.72 1.83 14.21
C PHE A 135 -15.48 0.53 14.97
N SER A 136 -14.20 0.12 15.07
CA SER A 136 -13.80 -0.94 15.99
C SER A 136 -13.29 -0.27 17.28
N LEU A 137 -14.14 -0.28 18.32
CA LEU A 137 -13.74 0.10 19.67
C LEU A 137 -13.33 -1.19 20.39
N GLY A 138 -12.03 -1.47 20.42
CA GLY A 138 -11.49 -2.50 21.30
C GLY A 138 -11.20 -1.89 22.67
N GLU A 139 -11.70 -2.51 23.72
CA GLU A 139 -11.17 -2.32 25.07
C GLU A 139 -9.79 -3.00 25.10
N ARG A 140 -8.76 -2.29 25.54
CA ARG A 140 -7.42 -2.85 25.69
C ARG A 140 -7.26 -3.49 27.06
#